data_AF-A0A535SUH5-F1
#
_entry.id   AF-A0A535SUH5-F1
#
_cell.length_a   1.000
_cell.length_b   1.000
_cell.length_c   1.000
_cell.angle_alpha   90.00
_cell.angle_beta   90.00
_cell.angle_gamma   90.00
#
_symmetry.space_group_name_H-M   'P 1'
#
loop_
_entity.id
_entity.type
_entity.pdbx_description
1 polymer ?
#
loop_
_entity_poly.entity_id
_entity_poly.type
_entity_poly.pdbx_seq_one_letter_code
_entity_poly.pdbx_strand_id
1 'polypeptide(L)'
;MTTTLAPIAGSVEPRGGVPVDGHSAGWAASGRADIGTLPGCRLRRVIEYIQQNLDKGLSLAELAGVVYMSPYHFARLFKQSTGTPPHRFVIRQRIDRARACLATPDSPIAEISRMVGFRTASHFSTVFRRVTGVTPGGYRTGSWRADRPSPEGGTDECH
;
A
#
# COMPACT_ATOMS: atom_id res chain seq x y z
N MET A 1 32.29 52.67 -38.58
CA MET A 1 33.09 53.51 -37.67
C MET A 1 32.27 53.74 -36.42
N THR A 2 32.88 53.45 -35.26
CA THR A 2 32.57 53.95 -33.91
C THR A 2 31.34 53.40 -33.17
N THR A 3 31.61 52.30 -32.47
CA THR A 3 31.12 51.92 -31.13
C THR A 3 31.06 53.09 -30.14
N THR A 4 30.00 53.19 -29.36
CA THR A 4 29.87 53.95 -28.09
C THR A 4 28.50 53.57 -27.51
N LEU A 5 28.25 53.29 -26.22
CA LEU A 5 29.01 53.03 -25.01
C LEU A 5 27.91 52.67 -23.99
N ALA A 6 27.94 51.49 -23.37
CA ALA A 6 27.35 51.25 -22.04
C ALA A 6 28.52 51.35 -21.02
N PRO A 7 28.35 51.26 -19.68
CA PRO A 7 27.16 51.13 -18.83
C PRO A 7 27.20 52.11 -17.62
N ILE A 8 26.18 52.13 -16.73
CA ILE A 8 26.41 52.36 -15.29
C ILE A 8 25.22 51.87 -14.44
N ALA A 9 25.58 51.05 -13.44
CA ALA A 9 25.15 51.01 -12.04
C ALA A 9 23.64 51.06 -11.70
N GLY A 10 23.08 50.26 -10.79
CA GLY A 10 23.62 49.38 -9.76
C GLY A 10 22.44 48.93 -8.88
N SER A 11 22.76 48.40 -7.70
CA SER A 11 21.84 47.92 -6.64
C SER A 11 21.55 46.41 -6.73
N VAL A 12 22.42 45.58 -6.17
CA VAL A 12 22.49 45.20 -4.74
C VAL A 12 21.50 44.08 -4.42
N GLU A 13 22.04 42.88 -4.20
CA GLU A 13 21.30 41.79 -3.55
C GLU A 13 20.91 42.22 -2.13
N PRO A 14 19.76 41.74 -1.64
CA PRO A 14 19.83 41.10 -0.35
C PRO A 14 19.38 39.65 -0.40
N ARG A 15 20.32 38.78 -0.04
CA ARG A 15 20.09 37.44 0.48
C ARG A 15 19.23 37.53 1.75
N GLY A 16 17.91 37.38 1.61
CA GLY A 16 17.06 36.87 2.69
C GLY A 16 17.08 35.35 2.59
N GLY A 17 17.72 34.59 3.49
CA GLY A 17 17.38 34.56 4.90
C GLY A 17 16.11 33.74 5.05
N VAL A 18 16.21 32.41 5.00
CA VAL A 18 15.11 31.51 5.38
C VAL A 18 14.91 31.65 6.88
N PRO A 19 13.78 32.18 7.38
CA PRO A 19 13.48 32.17 8.80
C PRO A 19 13.13 30.74 9.20
N VAL A 20 14.00 30.10 9.98
CA VAL A 20 13.69 28.88 10.72
C VAL A 20 13.29 29.29 12.13
N ASP A 21 12.03 29.70 12.30
CA ASP A 21 11.41 29.73 13.63
C ASP A 21 9.90 29.51 13.50
N GLY A 22 9.49 28.34 13.99
CA GLY A 22 8.44 28.20 15.00
C GLY A 22 7.10 28.92 14.79
N HIS A 23 6.10 28.07 14.54
CA HIS A 23 4.72 28.19 14.99
C HIS A 23 3.76 29.09 14.19
N SER A 24 2.59 28.49 13.94
CA SER A 24 1.30 29.15 13.72
C SER A 24 0.99 29.58 12.28
N ALA A 25 0.87 28.60 11.38
CA ALA A 25 -0.15 28.66 10.34
C ALA A 25 -1.24 27.65 10.70
N GLY A 26 -2.42 28.18 11.02
CA GLY A 26 -3.57 27.46 11.52
C GLY A 26 -3.91 26.24 10.68
N TRP A 27 -3.67 25.07 11.28
CA TRP A 27 -4.48 23.90 11.03
C TRP A 27 -5.89 24.27 11.49
N ALA A 28 -6.65 24.88 10.59
CA ALA A 28 -8.06 25.11 10.79
C ALA A 28 -8.68 23.74 11.07
N ALA A 29 -8.91 23.49 12.36
CA ALA A 29 -9.72 22.41 12.86
C ALA A 29 -11.09 22.56 12.22
N SER A 30 -11.27 21.88 11.08
CA SER A 30 -12.58 21.55 10.55
C SER A 30 -13.18 20.48 11.46
N GLY A 31 -13.61 20.93 12.64
CA GLY A 31 -14.49 20.18 13.50
C GLY A 31 -15.86 20.09 12.83
N ARG A 32 -16.11 18.95 12.17
CA ARG A 32 -17.35 18.14 12.21
C ARG A 32 -17.45 17.22 10.99
N ALA A 33 -16.66 16.16 11.05
CA ALA A 33 -17.08 14.78 10.76
C ALA A 33 -15.90 13.87 11.13
N ASP A 34 -15.51 13.87 12.42
CA ASP A 34 -14.87 12.70 13.02
C ASP A 34 -15.91 11.58 13.01
N ILE A 35 -16.11 11.00 11.84
CA ILE A 35 -16.57 9.64 11.77
C ILE A 35 -15.24 8.92 11.90
N GLY A 36 -14.96 8.27 13.04
CA GLY A 36 -13.74 7.50 13.26
C GLY A 36 -13.55 6.33 12.29
N THR A 37 -14.25 6.33 11.16
CA THR A 37 -14.29 5.35 10.09
C THR A 37 -14.45 6.05 8.74
N LEU A 38 -14.00 5.38 7.68
CA LEU A 38 -14.17 5.78 6.30
C LEU A 38 -15.68 5.68 5.96
N PRO A 39 -16.29 6.72 5.37
CA PRO A 39 -17.68 6.67 4.93
C PRO A 39 -17.93 5.45 4.04
N GLY A 40 -19.07 4.76 4.21
CA GLY A 40 -19.33 3.48 3.54
C GLY A 40 -19.22 3.52 2.01
N CYS A 41 -19.62 4.62 1.37
CA CYS A 41 -19.46 4.82 -0.07
C CYS A 41 -17.99 4.91 -0.50
N ARG A 42 -17.14 5.57 0.28
CA ARG A 42 -15.69 5.68 0.03
C ARG A 42 -15.01 4.35 0.27
N LEU A 43 -15.39 3.65 1.35
CA LEU A 43 -14.86 2.31 1.63
C LEU A 43 -15.18 1.33 0.50
N ARG A 44 -16.43 1.31 0.02
CA ARG A 44 -16.83 0.46 -1.11
C ARG A 44 -16.01 0.75 -2.36
N ARG A 45 -15.88 2.02 -2.73
CA ARG A 45 -15.07 2.44 -3.89
C ARG A 45 -13.61 1.97 -3.78
N VAL A 46 -13.00 2.08 -2.60
CA VAL A 46 -11.62 1.60 -2.38
C VAL A 46 -11.54 0.08 -2.49
N ILE A 47 -12.50 -0.65 -1.92
CA ILE A 47 -12.53 -2.11 -2.00
C ILE A 47 -12.71 -2.58 -3.45
N GLU A 48 -13.62 -1.96 -4.20
CA GLU A 48 -13.82 -2.23 -5.63
C GLU A 48 -12.53 -1.96 -6.43
N TYR A 49 -11.89 -0.82 -6.17
CA TYR A 49 -10.62 -0.49 -6.82
C TYR A 49 -9.52 -1.52 -6.51
N ILE A 50 -9.42 -1.95 -5.24
CA ILE A 50 -8.49 -3.01 -4.82
C ILE A 50 -8.79 -4.29 -5.60
N GLN A 51 -10.04 -4.74 -5.65
CA GLN A 51 -10.44 -5.98 -6.31
C GLN A 51 -10.17 -5.97 -7.82
N GLN A 52 -10.34 -4.82 -8.47
CA GLN A 52 -10.09 -4.64 -9.91
C GLN A 52 -8.60 -4.56 -10.26
N ASN A 53 -7.73 -4.21 -9.32
CA ASN A 53 -6.30 -3.98 -9.56
C ASN A 53 -5.39 -4.88 -8.71
N LEU A 54 -5.87 -6.07 -8.32
CA LEU A 54 -5.08 -7.03 -7.55
C LEU A 54 -3.86 -7.56 -8.31
N ASP A 55 -3.81 -7.46 -9.62
CA ASP A 55 -2.69 -7.86 -10.47
C ASP A 55 -1.52 -6.88 -10.39
N LYS A 56 -1.77 -5.61 -10.03
CA LYS A 56 -0.75 -4.54 -9.99
C LYS A 56 -0.19 -4.35 -8.59
N GLY A 57 0.99 -3.75 -8.48
CA GLY A 57 1.54 -3.36 -7.17
C GLY A 57 0.76 -2.19 -6.58
N LEU A 58 -0.24 -2.47 -5.74
CA LEU A 58 -1.05 -1.44 -5.07
C LEU A 58 -0.30 -0.82 -3.90
N SER A 59 0.09 0.44 -4.04
CA SER A 59 0.68 1.24 -2.97
C SER A 59 -0.38 1.92 -2.11
N LEU A 60 0.00 2.26 -0.88
CA LEU A 60 -0.89 3.01 0.02
C LEU A 60 -1.25 4.39 -0.56
N ALA A 61 -0.32 5.02 -1.28
CA ALA A 61 -0.52 6.32 -1.90
C ALA A 61 -1.58 6.26 -3.01
N GLU A 62 -1.57 5.22 -3.85
CA GLU A 62 -2.60 5.03 -4.88
C GLU A 62 -3.99 4.84 -4.27
N LEU A 63 -4.11 4.00 -3.24
CA LEU A 63 -5.39 3.76 -2.57
C LEU A 63 -5.95 5.03 -1.90
N ALA A 64 -5.07 5.84 -1.31
CA ALA A 64 -5.44 7.12 -0.73
C ALA A 64 -5.84 8.15 -1.80
N GLY A 65 -5.20 8.11 -2.97
CA GLY A 65 -5.54 8.92 -4.14
C GLY A 65 -6.97 8.66 -4.65
N VAL A 66 -7.45 7.41 -4.62
CA VAL A 66 -8.82 7.04 -5.03
C VAL A 66 -9.90 7.78 -4.22
N VAL A 67 -9.60 8.16 -2.98
CA VAL A 67 -10.52 8.86 -2.07
C VAL A 67 -10.07 10.29 -1.75
N TYR A 68 -9.07 10.81 -2.46
CA TYR A 68 -8.51 12.15 -2.28
C TYR A 68 -8.08 12.45 -0.83
N MET A 69 -7.38 11.51 -0.19
CA MET A 69 -6.90 11.64 1.19
C MET A 69 -5.38 11.51 1.28
N SER A 70 -4.80 12.00 2.38
CA SER A 70 -3.41 11.69 2.69
C SER A 70 -3.26 10.19 3.04
N PRO A 71 -2.14 9.53 2.69
CA PRO A 71 -1.93 8.11 2.94
C PRO A 71 -2.07 7.71 4.41
N TYR A 72 -1.56 8.55 5.32
CA TYR A 72 -1.62 8.32 6.77
C TYR A 72 -3.06 8.38 7.30
N HIS A 73 -3.82 9.41 6.91
CA HIS A 73 -5.20 9.58 7.33
C HIS A 73 -6.08 8.44 6.79
N PHE A 74 -5.90 8.09 5.52
CA PHE A 74 -6.58 6.96 4.89
C PHE A 74 -6.29 5.63 5.62
N ALA A 75 -5.01 5.33 5.92
CA ALA A 75 -4.65 4.07 6.58
C ALA A 75 -5.32 3.92 7.95
N ARG A 76 -5.36 5.00 8.73
CA ARG A 76 -6.00 5.03 10.05
C ARG A 76 -7.50 4.78 9.94
N LEU A 77 -8.21 5.56 9.10
CA LEU A 77 -9.66 5.41 8.94
C LEU A 77 -10.03 4.06 8.32
N PHE A 78 -9.26 3.57 7.35
CA PHE A 78 -9.48 2.25 6.74
C PHE A 78 -9.34 1.14 7.77
N LYS A 79 -8.30 1.18 8.62
CA LYS A 79 -8.10 0.20 9.70
C LYS A 79 -9.24 0.28 10.72
N GLN A 80 -9.69 1.47 11.10
CA GLN A 80 -10.82 1.61 12.02
C GLN A 80 -12.12 1.07 11.43
N SER A 81 -12.30 1.15 10.11
CA SER A 81 -13.51 0.66 9.42
C SER A 81 -13.51 -0.85 9.17
N THR A 82 -12.35 -1.40 8.83
CA THR A 82 -12.20 -2.81 8.38
C THR A 82 -11.53 -3.71 9.42
N GLY A 83 -11.05 -3.14 10.52
CA GLY A 83 -10.20 -3.80 11.52
C GLY A 83 -8.78 -4.11 11.04
N THR A 84 -8.46 -3.93 9.75
CA THR A 84 -7.20 -4.40 9.14
C THR A 84 -6.51 -3.28 8.37
N PRO A 85 -5.17 -3.11 8.46
CA PRO A 85 -4.45 -2.13 7.65
C PRO A 85 -4.63 -2.38 6.14
N PRO A 86 -4.64 -1.33 5.29
CA PRO A 86 -4.87 -1.46 3.85
C PRO A 86 -3.95 -2.49 3.17
N HIS A 87 -2.66 -2.47 3.47
CA HIS A 87 -1.70 -3.41 2.89
C HIS A 87 -2.02 -4.87 3.23
N ARG A 88 -2.41 -5.15 4.48
CA ARG A 88 -2.82 -6.51 4.90
C ARG A 88 -4.13 -6.93 4.26
N PHE A 89 -5.06 -5.99 4.07
CA PHE A 89 -6.32 -6.25 3.37
C PHE A 89 -6.05 -6.63 1.91
N VAL A 90 -5.20 -5.88 1.20
CA VAL A 90 -4.79 -6.21 -0.18
C VAL A 90 -4.16 -7.60 -0.25
N ILE A 91 -3.26 -7.96 0.67
CA ILE A 91 -2.67 -9.30 0.70
C ILE A 91 -3.75 -10.38 0.84
N ARG A 92 -4.71 -10.21 1.77
CA ARG A 92 -5.80 -11.18 1.94
C ARG A 92 -6.61 -11.35 0.66
N GLN A 93 -6.98 -10.24 0.01
CA GLN A 93 -7.70 -10.29 -1.26
C GLN A 93 -6.92 -11.01 -2.37
N ARG A 94 -5.59 -10.82 -2.45
CA ARG A 94 -4.73 -11.56 -3.40
C ARG A 94 -4.72 -13.05 -3.12
N ILE A 95 -4.64 -13.44 -1.85
CA ILE A 95 -4.65 -14.85 -1.45
C ILE A 95 -6.01 -15.48 -1.74
N ASP A 96 -7.12 -14.78 -1.50
CA ASP A 96 -8.45 -15.29 -1.82
C ASP A 96 -8.65 -15.48 -3.33
N ARG A 97 -8.14 -14.55 -4.15
CA ARG A 97 -8.10 -14.74 -5.61
C ARG A 97 -7.22 -15.92 -6.01
N ALA A 98 -6.06 -16.08 -5.37
CA ALA A 98 -5.17 -17.20 -5.62
C ALA A 98 -5.81 -18.55 -5.27
N ARG A 99 -6.61 -18.62 -4.20
CA ARG A 99 -7.38 -19.83 -3.85
C ARG A 99 -8.34 -20.23 -4.97
N ALA A 100 -9.08 -19.27 -5.52
CA ALA A 100 -9.97 -19.52 -6.66
C ALA A 100 -9.20 -20.02 -7.90
N CYS A 101 -8.03 -19.43 -8.18
CA CYS A 101 -7.16 -19.90 -9.27
C CYS A 101 -6.47 -21.24 -8.99
N LEU A 102 -6.27 -21.63 -7.73
CA LEU A 102 -5.68 -22.93 -7.38
C LEU A 102 -6.71 -24.07 -7.40
N ALA A 103 -7.99 -23.75 -7.26
CA ALA A 103 -9.09 -24.70 -7.39
C ALA A 103 -9.28 -25.18 -8.85
N THR A 104 -8.81 -24.38 -9.82
CA THR A 104 -8.82 -24.69 -11.25
C THR A 104 -7.39 -24.99 -11.71
N PRO A 105 -7.03 -26.25 -12.05
CA PRO A 105 -5.64 -26.66 -12.28
C PRO A 105 -5.04 -26.19 -13.62
N ASP A 106 -5.57 -25.12 -14.22
CA ASP A 106 -5.23 -24.69 -15.58
C ASP A 106 -3.90 -23.93 -15.68
N SER A 107 -3.34 -23.44 -14.56
CA SER A 107 -2.13 -22.60 -14.57
C SER A 107 -1.07 -23.05 -13.56
N PRO A 108 0.24 -22.94 -13.89
CA PRO A 108 1.32 -23.20 -12.95
C PRO A 108 1.33 -22.17 -11.80
N ILE A 109 1.81 -22.58 -10.62
CA ILE A 109 1.83 -21.75 -9.40
C ILE A 109 2.60 -20.44 -9.61
N ALA A 110 3.68 -20.47 -10.40
CA ALA A 110 4.48 -19.30 -10.74
C ALA A 110 3.75 -18.30 -11.66
N GLU A 111 2.75 -18.76 -12.41
CA GLU A 111 1.89 -17.87 -13.20
C GLU A 111 0.79 -17.28 -12.34
N ILE A 112 0.15 -18.10 -11.49
CA ILE A 112 -0.85 -17.63 -10.52
C ILE A 112 -0.26 -16.53 -9.61
N SER A 113 0.98 -16.69 -9.16
CA SER A 113 1.65 -15.68 -8.32
C SER A 113 1.76 -14.32 -9.03
N ARG A 114 2.11 -14.31 -10.32
CA ARG A 114 2.18 -13.10 -11.15
C ARG A 114 0.79 -12.53 -11.43
N MET A 115 -0.19 -13.38 -11.73
CA MET A 115 -1.58 -12.96 -11.99
C MET A 115 -2.23 -12.27 -10.78
N VAL A 116 -1.93 -12.72 -9.57
CA VAL A 116 -2.42 -12.07 -8.34
C VAL A 116 -1.43 -11.00 -7.81
N GLY A 117 -0.45 -10.63 -8.64
CA GLY A 117 0.48 -9.50 -8.49
C GLY A 117 1.56 -9.64 -7.43
N PHE A 118 1.98 -10.86 -7.09
CA PHE A 118 3.23 -11.06 -6.35
C PHE A 118 4.43 -10.94 -7.28
N ARG A 119 5.52 -10.35 -6.75
CA ARG A 119 6.78 -10.19 -7.50
C ARG A 119 7.46 -11.53 -7.80
N THR A 120 7.39 -12.49 -6.87
CA THR A 120 8.04 -13.80 -7.01
C THR A 120 7.16 -14.92 -6.46
N ALA A 121 7.32 -16.13 -7.01
CA ALA A 121 6.61 -17.32 -6.56
C ALA A 121 7.00 -17.74 -5.12
N SER A 122 8.23 -17.48 -4.69
CA SER A 122 8.70 -17.75 -3.33
C SER A 122 8.00 -16.84 -2.32
N HIS A 123 7.92 -15.53 -2.58
CA HIS A 123 7.21 -14.59 -1.71
C HIS A 123 5.72 -14.94 -1.64
N PHE A 124 5.11 -15.27 -2.78
CA PHE A 124 3.74 -15.78 -2.82
C PHE A 124 3.54 -17.00 -1.94
N SER A 125 4.37 -18.04 -2.07
CA SER A 125 4.25 -19.28 -1.30
C SER A 125 4.33 -19.05 0.21
N THR A 126 5.27 -18.21 0.65
CA THR A 126 5.41 -17.85 2.07
C THR A 126 4.18 -17.12 2.61
N VAL A 127 3.68 -16.12 1.87
CA VAL A 127 2.50 -15.35 2.27
C VAL A 127 1.24 -16.22 2.23
N PHE A 128 1.08 -17.05 1.20
CA PHE A 128 -0.04 -17.98 1.07
C PHE A 128 -0.06 -18.96 2.23
N ARG A 129 1.07 -19.58 2.58
CA ARG A 129 1.15 -20.47 3.74
C ARG A 129 0.87 -19.74 5.05
N ARG A 130 1.37 -18.52 5.22
CA ARG A 130 1.10 -17.72 6.43
C ARG A 130 -0.38 -17.38 6.61
N VAL A 131 -1.11 -17.16 5.52
CA VAL A 131 -2.53 -16.78 5.55
C VAL A 131 -3.45 -18.01 5.57
N THR A 132 -3.10 -19.07 4.85
CA THR A 132 -3.97 -20.24 4.65
C THR A 132 -3.60 -21.45 5.52
N GLY A 133 -2.40 -21.46 6.11
CA GLY A 133 -1.86 -22.59 6.86
C GLY A 133 -1.23 -23.69 5.98
N VAL A 134 -1.39 -23.63 4.66
CA VAL A 134 -0.95 -24.69 3.73
C VAL A 134 -0.17 -24.11 2.55
N THR A 135 0.70 -24.91 1.93
CA THR A 135 1.42 -24.46 0.73
C THR A 135 0.48 -24.39 -0.48
N PRO A 136 0.73 -23.52 -1.48
CA PRO A 136 -0.09 -23.47 -2.70
C PRO A 136 -0.17 -24.82 -3.43
N GLY A 137 0.93 -25.58 -3.44
CA GLY A 137 0.98 -26.92 -4.01
C GLY A 137 0.10 -27.91 -3.24
N GLY A 138 0.22 -27.94 -1.91
CA GLY A 138 -0.61 -28.79 -1.05
C GLY A 138 -2.10 -28.42 -1.08
N TYR A 139 -2.41 -27.13 -1.28
CA TYR A 139 -3.78 -26.66 -1.50
C TYR A 139 -4.37 -27.21 -2.82
N ARG A 140 -3.56 -27.27 -3.89
CA ARG A 140 -3.97 -27.79 -5.20
C ARG A 140 -4.18 -29.31 -5.20
N THR A 141 -3.27 -30.06 -4.60
CA THR A 141 -3.31 -31.54 -4.61
C THR A 141 -4.21 -32.11 -3.51
N GLY A 142 -4.74 -31.26 -2.62
CA GLY A 142 -5.46 -31.70 -1.43
C GLY A 142 -4.59 -32.48 -0.43
N SER A 143 -3.26 -32.52 -0.64
CA SER A 143 -2.32 -33.34 0.14
C SER A 143 -1.78 -32.63 1.37
N TRP A 144 -2.49 -31.63 1.92
CA TRP A 144 -2.05 -30.82 3.06
C TRP A 144 -1.94 -31.59 4.40
N ARG A 145 -2.02 -32.93 4.37
CA ARG A 145 -1.78 -33.79 5.52
C ARG A 145 -0.33 -33.59 6.00
N ALA A 146 -0.18 -32.80 7.05
CA ALA A 146 0.98 -32.78 7.96
C ALA A 146 2.26 -32.01 7.56
N ASP A 147 2.19 -30.85 6.90
CA ASP A 147 3.26 -29.83 7.09
C ASP A 147 2.91 -29.03 8.35
N ARG A 148 3.20 -29.59 9.54
CA ARG A 148 3.12 -28.85 10.80
C ARG A 148 4.16 -27.73 10.69
N PRO A 149 3.79 -26.44 10.69
CA PRO A 149 4.76 -25.39 10.48
C PRO A 149 5.72 -25.35 11.68
N SER A 150 6.99 -25.68 11.47
CA SER A 150 8.04 -25.29 12.42
C SER A 150 8.03 -23.77 12.52
N PRO A 151 7.93 -23.18 13.73
CA PRO A 151 7.96 -21.74 13.92
C PRO A 151 9.40 -21.25 13.78
N GLU A 152 9.90 -21.16 12.55
CA GLU A 152 11.26 -20.67 12.30
C GLU A 152 11.21 -19.38 11.48
N GLY A 153 11.34 -18.29 12.23
CA GLY A 153 11.35 -16.91 11.77
C GLY A 153 11.38 -15.97 12.97
N GLY A 154 12.22 -16.28 13.96
CA GLY A 154 12.61 -15.33 14.99
C GLY A 154 13.43 -14.23 14.33
N THR A 155 12.85 -13.04 14.22
CA THR A 155 13.62 -11.80 14.30
C THR A 155 13.48 -11.34 15.74
N ASP A 156 14.38 -11.86 16.57
CA ASP A 156 14.82 -11.18 17.78
C ASP A 156 15.57 -9.94 17.28
N GLU A 157 14.89 -8.79 17.20
CA GLU A 157 15.57 -7.51 17.03
C GLU A 157 14.92 -6.49 17.95
N CYS A 158 15.45 -6.48 19.18
CA CYS A 158 15.42 -5.34 20.08
C CYS A 158 16.45 -4.31 19.60
N HIS A 159 15.99 -3.16 19.10
CA HIS A 159 16.62 -1.86 19.35
C HIS A 159 15.63 -0.71 19.09
#